data_AF-A0A0H3WR71-F1
#
_entry.id   AF-A0A0H3WR71-F1
#
_cell.length_a   1.000
_cell.length_b   1.000
_cell.length_c   1.000
_cell.angle_alpha   90.00
_cell.angle_beta   90.00
_cell.angle_gamma   90.00
#
_symmetry.space_group_name_H-M   'P 1'
#
loop_
_entity.id
_entity.type
_entity.pdbx_description
1 polymer ?
#
loop_
_entity_poly.entity_id
_entity_poly.type
_entity_poly.pdbx_seq_one_letter_code
_entity_poly.pdbx_strand_id
1 'polypeptide(L)'
;MTQATALPQTLDQLNTLLRERYPQLSPQFQAGARFLLDHPQRVPISSMRAIAAEAGVQPATFVRLAQHLGFDGWHGLRELFLESIRLGPQPYASRARQVIREGDAARMVPEMFRVQHNNLDLTEAGANASLGAAVDLLANAGTVHVAGFRACFPIAFTFQYVYRLFRPTVHLIRGEAGTLEMELRALSARDVVVVVSFAPYSNEALIVARAARAAGARVLALTDSTVSPLALDADVTVLFSHESPSFFPSITAGIAVVETLVEMLLARKGRGAVRALELAEDQLHGTGAYVSPASGAQPGRKPDA
;
A
#
# COMPACT_ATOMS: atom_id res chain seq x y z
N MET A 1 13.19 48.92 8.65
CA MET A 1 11.82 48.43 8.42
C MET A 1 11.89 46.93 8.28
N THR A 2 11.59 46.19 9.36
CA THR A 2 11.73 44.72 9.41
C THR A 2 10.53 44.10 8.71
N GLN A 3 10.73 43.41 7.59
CA GLN A 3 9.66 42.63 6.96
C GLN A 3 9.18 41.57 7.97
N ALA A 4 7.89 41.58 8.29
CA ALA A 4 7.26 40.51 9.04
C ALA A 4 7.30 39.25 8.18
N THR A 5 8.25 38.36 8.45
CA THR A 5 8.31 37.04 7.81
C THR A 5 7.08 36.26 8.25
N ALA A 6 6.27 35.78 7.29
CA ALA A 6 5.10 34.97 7.59
C ALA A 6 5.47 33.74 8.42
N LEU A 7 4.61 33.34 9.37
CA LEU A 7 4.83 32.18 10.21
C LEU A 7 4.95 30.91 9.35
N PRO A 8 6.00 30.07 9.54
CA PRO A 8 6.14 28.82 8.78
C PRO A 8 4.89 27.95 8.90
N GLN A 9 4.41 27.44 7.76
CA GLN A 9 3.24 26.56 7.66
C GLN A 9 3.61 25.11 7.37
N THR A 10 4.88 24.82 7.07
CA THR A 10 5.38 23.46 6.82
C THR A 10 6.72 23.24 7.52
N LEU A 11 7.08 21.97 7.72
CA LEU A 11 8.37 21.60 8.31
C LEU A 11 9.56 22.10 7.46
N ASP A 12 9.44 22.09 6.13
CA ASP A 12 10.49 22.59 5.22
C ASP A 12 10.69 24.12 5.33
N GLN A 13 9.60 24.88 5.44
CA GLN A 13 9.67 26.33 5.69
C GLN A 13 10.31 26.62 7.05
N LEU A 14 9.97 25.84 8.08
CA LEU A 14 10.58 25.96 9.40
C LEU A 14 12.08 25.63 9.36
N ASN A 15 12.47 24.54 8.69
CA ASN A 15 13.86 24.13 8.55
C ASN A 15 14.70 25.19 7.81
N THR A 16 14.12 25.81 6.79
CA THR A 16 14.74 26.90 6.03
C THR A 16 14.95 28.11 6.93
N LEU A 17 13.89 28.55 7.63
CA LEU A 17 13.96 29.66 8.57
C LEU A 17 14.97 29.42 9.68
N LEU A 18 15.01 28.22 10.26
CA LEU A 18 15.96 27.84 11.30
C LEU A 18 17.40 27.92 10.80
N ARG A 19 17.70 27.45 9.59
CA ARG A 19 19.05 27.52 8.99
C ARG A 19 19.47 28.96 8.71
N GLU A 20 18.58 29.78 8.17
CA GLU A 20 18.84 31.19 7.88
C GLU A 20 19.11 32.01 9.14
N ARG A 21 18.33 31.77 10.21
CA ARG A 21 18.40 32.50 11.49
C ARG A 21 19.45 31.94 12.44
N TYR A 22 19.97 30.73 12.18
CA TYR A 22 20.86 30.00 13.10
C TYR A 22 22.07 30.84 13.60
N PRO A 23 22.78 31.59 12.73
CA PRO A 23 23.94 32.36 13.18
C PRO A 23 23.59 33.50 14.16
N GLN A 24 22.35 34.00 14.13
CA GLN A 24 21.90 35.12 14.97
C GLN A 24 21.19 34.66 16.26
N LEU A 25 20.99 33.35 16.45
CA LEU A 25 20.40 32.79 17.66
C LEU A 25 21.39 32.84 18.84
N SER A 26 20.88 33.01 20.06
CA SER A 26 21.68 32.83 21.28
C SER A 26 22.21 31.39 21.39
N PRO A 27 23.28 31.12 22.15
CA PRO A 27 23.82 29.75 22.28
C PRO A 27 22.79 28.70 22.73
N GLN A 28 21.87 29.07 23.63
CA GLN A 28 20.79 28.18 24.06
C GLN A 28 19.76 27.93 22.94
N PHE A 29 19.47 28.94 22.13
CA PHE A 29 18.58 28.79 20.97
C PHE A 29 19.25 28.02 19.83
N GLN A 30 20.55 28.17 19.63
CA GLN A 30 21.31 27.37 18.67
C GLN A 30 21.28 25.89 19.03
N ALA A 31 21.48 25.54 20.32
CA ALA A 31 21.40 24.17 20.78
C ALA A 31 19.99 23.56 20.54
N GLY A 32 18.93 24.31 20.86
CA GLY A 32 17.55 23.90 20.58
C GLY A 32 17.26 23.75 19.08
N ALA A 33 17.65 24.75 18.26
CA ALA A 33 17.47 24.74 16.81
C ALA A 33 18.23 23.60 16.13
N ARG A 34 19.46 23.33 16.58
CA ARG A 34 20.28 22.21 16.11
C ARG A 34 19.56 20.89 16.37
N PHE A 35 19.05 20.68 17.58
CA PHE A 35 18.30 19.47 17.89
C PHE A 35 17.08 19.28 16.96
N LEU A 36 16.31 20.35 16.71
CA LEU A 36 15.15 20.31 15.82
C LEU A 36 15.54 19.93 14.38
N LEU A 37 16.68 20.43 13.89
CA LEU A 37 17.19 20.16 12.54
C LEU A 37 17.81 18.76 12.40
N ASP A 38 18.56 18.30 13.42
CA ASP A 38 19.31 17.05 13.38
C ASP A 38 18.45 15.83 13.75
N HIS A 39 17.39 16.04 14.54
CA HIS A 39 16.53 14.98 15.05
C HIS A 39 15.02 15.25 14.86
N PRO A 40 14.54 15.64 13.66
CA PRO A 40 13.15 16.03 13.44
C PRO A 40 12.15 14.92 13.78
N GLN A 41 12.49 13.65 13.53
CA GLN A 41 11.66 12.48 13.84
C GLN A 41 11.45 12.25 15.34
N ARG A 42 12.31 12.80 16.22
CA ARG A 42 12.18 12.63 17.68
C ARG A 42 11.23 13.64 18.31
N VAL A 43 11.10 14.81 17.70
CA VAL A 43 10.28 15.94 18.20
C VAL A 43 8.81 15.57 18.43
N PRO A 44 8.12 14.86 17.51
CA PRO A 44 6.69 14.57 17.70
C PRO A 44 6.45 13.42 18.69
N ILE A 45 7.42 12.51 18.88
CA ILE A 45 7.28 11.31 19.75
C ILE A 45 7.87 11.47 21.15
N SER A 46 8.64 12.54 21.40
CA SER A 46 9.29 12.80 22.69
C SER A 46 8.58 13.91 23.48
N SER A 47 8.70 13.86 24.81
CA SER A 47 8.28 14.97 25.67
C SER A 47 9.25 16.15 25.54
N MET A 48 8.76 17.38 25.75
CA MET A 48 9.59 18.60 25.71
C MET A 48 10.77 18.51 26.70
N ARG A 49 10.57 17.86 27.86
CA ARG A 49 11.62 17.66 28.86
C ARG A 49 12.73 16.74 28.36
N ALA A 50 12.40 15.65 27.66
CA ALA A 50 13.38 14.73 27.10
C ALA A 50 14.19 15.38 25.97
N ILE A 51 13.51 16.10 25.09
CA ILE A 51 14.14 16.89 24.00
C ILE A 51 15.08 17.94 24.59
N ALA A 52 14.67 18.67 25.63
CA ALA A 52 15.49 19.65 26.32
C ALA A 52 16.75 19.05 26.95
N ALA A 53 16.62 17.91 27.63
CA ALA A 53 17.76 17.20 28.22
C ALA A 53 18.79 16.79 27.15
N GLU A 54 18.33 16.26 26.02
CA GLU A 54 19.20 15.80 24.93
C GLU A 54 19.83 16.95 24.15
N ALA A 55 19.09 18.04 23.97
CA ALA A 55 19.59 19.28 23.39
C ALA A 55 20.52 20.08 24.35
N GLY A 56 20.68 19.65 25.61
CA GLY A 56 21.51 20.33 26.60
C GLY A 56 20.95 21.68 27.07
N VAL A 57 19.62 21.86 27.07
CA VAL A 57 18.95 23.12 27.44
C VAL A 57 17.81 22.89 28.43
N GLN A 58 17.29 23.98 29.00
CA GLN A 58 16.09 23.96 29.84
C GLN A 58 14.82 23.86 28.98
N PRO A 59 13.74 23.20 29.42
CA PRO A 59 12.48 23.11 28.66
C PRO A 59 11.90 24.48 28.24
N ALA A 60 12.04 25.50 29.09
CA ALA A 60 11.60 26.86 28.80
C ALA A 60 12.34 27.50 27.60
N THR A 61 13.51 26.99 27.23
CA THR A 61 14.25 27.44 26.04
C THR A 61 13.48 27.09 24.76
N PHE A 62 12.80 25.94 24.69
CA PHE A 62 11.99 25.57 23.53
C PHE A 62 10.72 26.42 23.38
N VAL A 63 10.10 26.80 24.50
CA VAL A 63 8.95 27.74 24.49
C VAL A 63 9.40 29.10 23.96
N ARG A 64 10.50 29.64 24.49
CA ARG A 64 11.04 30.94 24.06
C ARG A 64 11.58 30.91 22.63
N LEU A 65 12.17 29.80 22.20
CA LEU A 65 12.60 29.62 20.81
C LEU A 65 11.39 29.61 19.86
N ALA A 66 10.31 28.89 20.20
CA ALA A 66 9.09 28.90 19.41
C ALA A 66 8.49 30.32 19.29
N GLN A 67 8.44 31.07 20.39
CA GLN A 67 8.02 32.47 20.40
C GLN A 67 8.95 33.38 19.59
N HIS A 68 10.26 33.16 19.67
CA HIS A 68 11.25 33.88 18.86
C HIS A 68 11.05 33.64 17.35
N LEU A 69 10.54 32.48 16.97
CA LEU A 69 10.20 32.11 15.59
C LEU A 69 8.79 32.54 15.18
N GLY A 70 8.03 33.18 16.07
CA GLY A 70 6.69 33.72 15.80
C GLY A 70 5.52 32.83 16.18
N PHE A 71 5.74 31.65 16.76
CA PHE A 71 4.68 30.76 17.25
C PHE A 71 4.20 31.20 18.64
N ASP A 72 2.95 30.92 18.99
CA ASP A 72 2.42 31.20 20.35
C ASP A 72 3.16 30.44 21.46
N GLY A 73 3.79 29.31 21.11
CA GLY A 73 4.63 28.53 22.01
C GLY A 73 5.05 27.18 21.42
N TRP A 74 5.60 26.32 22.26
CA TRP A 74 6.14 25.01 21.86
C TRP A 74 5.13 24.14 21.10
N HIS A 75 3.86 24.13 21.50
CA HIS A 75 2.83 23.32 20.85
C HIS A 75 2.65 23.70 19.37
N GLY A 76 2.56 25.00 19.06
CA GLY A 76 2.39 25.48 17.68
C GLY A 76 3.57 25.09 16.78
N LEU A 77 4.80 25.21 17.31
CA LEU A 77 5.99 24.77 16.59
C LEU A 77 6.04 23.24 16.42
N ARG A 78 5.71 22.49 17.48
CA ARG A 78 5.70 21.01 17.46
C ARG A 78 4.67 20.46 16.49
N GLU A 79 3.56 21.16 16.26
CA GLU A 79 2.52 20.73 15.32
C GLU A 79 3.09 20.50 13.92
N LEU A 80 4.04 21.32 13.45
CA LEU A 80 4.69 21.14 12.14
C LEU A 80 5.51 19.83 12.06
N PHE A 81 6.07 19.39 13.19
CA PHE A 81 6.75 18.08 13.30
C PHE A 81 5.76 16.93 13.49
N LEU A 82 4.58 17.19 14.07
CA LEU A 82 3.55 16.20 14.24
C LEU A 82 2.85 15.93 12.90
N GLU A 83 2.56 16.97 12.14
CA GLU A 83 1.98 16.88 10.79
C GLU A 83 2.88 16.11 9.83
N SER A 84 4.21 16.23 9.95
CA SER A 84 5.13 15.42 9.15
C SER A 84 5.09 13.92 9.48
N ILE A 85 4.48 13.53 10.59
CA ILE A 85 4.29 12.13 10.99
C ILE A 85 2.81 11.72 11.14
N ARG A 86 1.84 12.59 10.82
CA ARG A 86 0.40 12.28 10.98
C ARG A 86 -0.01 11.21 9.95
N LEU A 87 0.05 9.96 10.38
CA LEU A 87 -0.40 8.75 9.66
C LEU A 87 -1.90 8.49 9.86
N GLY A 88 -2.74 9.54 9.77
CA GLY A 88 -4.20 9.42 9.86
C GLY A 88 -4.84 9.40 8.47
N PRO A 89 -6.06 8.82 8.31
CA PRO A 89 -6.77 8.85 7.03
C PRO A 89 -7.07 10.30 6.61
N GLN A 90 -6.26 10.81 5.69
CA GLN A 90 -6.47 12.11 5.06
C GLN A 90 -7.37 11.95 3.84
N PRO A 91 -8.36 12.84 3.62
CA PRO A 91 -9.11 12.86 2.38
C PRO A 91 -8.17 12.97 1.18
N TYR A 92 -8.48 12.28 0.09
CA TYR A 92 -7.68 12.32 -1.14
C TYR A 92 -7.41 13.75 -1.62
N ALA A 93 -8.38 14.65 -1.49
CA ALA A 93 -8.20 16.06 -1.83
C ALA A 93 -7.12 16.77 -1.01
N SER A 94 -7.00 16.46 0.29
CA SER A 94 -5.95 17.03 1.15
C SER A 94 -4.56 16.55 0.72
N ARG A 95 -4.41 15.24 0.48
CA ARG A 95 -3.16 14.65 0.00
C ARG A 95 -2.79 15.16 -1.40
N ALA A 96 -3.77 15.28 -2.30
CA ALA A 96 -3.55 15.83 -3.64
C ALA A 96 -3.04 17.28 -3.59
N ARG A 97 -3.62 18.13 -2.74
CA ARG A 97 -3.12 19.50 -2.53
C ARG A 97 -1.68 19.52 -2.03
N GLN A 98 -1.31 18.58 -1.17
CA GLN A 98 0.07 18.46 -0.69
C GLN A 98 1.03 18.09 -1.83
N VAL A 99 0.71 17.05 -2.61
CA VAL A 99 1.50 16.63 -3.77
C VAL A 99 1.67 17.78 -4.77
N ILE A 100 0.61 18.55 -5.04
CA ILE A 100 0.65 19.72 -5.94
C ILE A 100 1.57 20.82 -5.39
N ARG A 101 1.54 21.09 -4.08
CA ARG A 101 2.41 22.10 -3.46
C ARG A 101 3.88 21.70 -3.48
N GLU A 102 4.17 20.41 -3.29
CA GLU A 102 5.54 19.88 -3.21
C GLU A 102 6.18 19.70 -4.59
N GLY A 103 5.37 19.42 -5.63
CA GLY A 103 5.56 19.71 -7.07
C GLY A 103 6.90 19.47 -7.78
N ASP A 104 7.91 18.86 -7.16
CA ASP A 104 9.22 18.61 -7.75
C ASP A 104 9.33 17.16 -8.24
N ALA A 105 9.15 16.98 -9.55
CA ALA A 105 9.19 15.67 -10.20
C ALA A 105 10.51 14.92 -9.97
N ALA A 106 11.64 15.63 -9.82
CA ALA A 106 12.94 15.01 -9.57
C ALA A 106 13.01 14.34 -8.18
N ARG A 107 12.23 14.82 -7.21
CA ARG A 107 12.14 14.26 -5.85
C ARG A 107 11.05 13.19 -5.73
N MET A 108 9.96 13.31 -6.50
CA MET A 108 8.83 12.38 -6.43
C MET A 108 9.17 10.95 -6.85
N VAL A 109 9.99 10.76 -7.89
CA VAL A 109 10.37 9.43 -8.38
C VAL A 109 11.12 8.61 -7.31
N PRO A 110 12.27 9.06 -6.77
CA PRO A 110 13.00 8.28 -5.77
C PRO A 110 12.18 8.08 -4.49
N GLU A 111 11.35 9.04 -4.10
CA GLU A 111 10.47 8.91 -2.95
C GLU A 111 9.41 7.81 -3.14
N MET A 112 8.75 7.77 -4.30
CA MET A 112 7.75 6.75 -4.63
C MET A 112 8.36 5.35 -4.54
N PHE A 113 9.51 5.12 -5.19
CA PHE A 113 10.16 3.81 -5.17
C PHE A 113 10.65 3.44 -3.76
N ARG A 114 11.19 4.39 -2.99
CA ARG A 114 11.57 4.15 -1.58
C ARG A 114 10.38 3.69 -0.74
N VAL A 115 9.21 4.32 -0.90
CA VAL A 115 7.98 3.91 -0.19
C VAL A 115 7.53 2.52 -0.65
N GLN A 116 7.62 2.20 -1.95
CA GLN A 116 7.26 0.86 -2.42
C GLN A 116 8.20 -0.23 -1.90
N HIS A 117 9.51 0.02 -1.84
CA HIS A 117 10.46 -0.91 -1.19
C HIS A 117 10.06 -1.16 0.27
N ASN A 118 9.82 -0.11 1.04
CA ASN A 118 9.39 -0.25 2.42
C ASN A 118 8.05 -1.00 2.56
N ASN A 119 7.09 -0.78 1.65
CA ASN A 119 5.85 -1.55 1.63
C ASN A 119 6.09 -3.04 1.43
N LEU A 120 6.98 -3.40 0.51
CA LEU A 120 7.33 -4.79 0.24
C LEU A 120 8.01 -5.44 1.45
N ASP A 121 8.98 -4.76 2.06
CA ASP A 121 9.69 -5.25 3.25
C ASP A 121 8.73 -5.50 4.43
N LEU A 122 7.83 -4.55 4.70
CA LEU A 122 6.81 -4.71 5.75
C LEU A 122 5.81 -5.82 5.45
N THR A 123 5.44 -5.96 4.17
CA THR A 123 4.50 -6.98 3.72
C THR A 123 5.12 -8.37 3.82
N GLU A 124 6.38 -8.54 3.41
CA GLU A 124 7.11 -9.81 3.58
C GLU A 124 7.16 -10.21 5.05
N ALA A 125 7.56 -9.31 5.94
CA ALA A 125 7.64 -9.57 7.37
C ALA A 125 6.28 -9.95 7.99
N GLY A 126 5.19 -9.31 7.55
CA GLY A 126 3.84 -9.58 8.06
C GLY A 126 3.12 -10.78 7.44
N ALA A 127 3.37 -11.06 6.16
CA ALA A 127 2.67 -12.08 5.38
C ALA A 127 3.29 -13.48 5.53
N ASN A 128 4.61 -13.57 5.67
CA ASN A 128 5.37 -14.82 5.52
C ASN A 128 4.80 -15.99 6.34
N ALA A 129 4.46 -15.76 7.61
CA ALA A 129 3.92 -16.81 8.48
C ALA A 129 2.53 -17.34 8.04
N SER A 130 1.77 -16.53 7.31
CA SER A 130 0.38 -16.85 6.90
C SER A 130 0.27 -17.40 5.47
N LEU A 131 1.27 -17.16 4.61
CA LEU A 131 1.24 -17.57 3.19
C LEU A 131 1.11 -19.08 3.02
N GLY A 132 1.83 -19.87 3.83
CA GLY A 132 1.71 -21.34 3.79
C GLY A 132 0.28 -21.82 4.07
N ALA A 133 -0.33 -21.30 5.13
CA ALA A 133 -1.70 -21.63 5.50
C ALA A 133 -2.72 -21.16 4.44
N ALA A 134 -2.50 -20.00 3.81
CA ALA A 134 -3.32 -19.52 2.71
C ALA A 134 -3.24 -20.45 1.49
N VAL A 135 -2.04 -20.93 1.14
CA VAL A 135 -1.83 -21.88 0.05
C VAL A 135 -2.46 -23.24 0.36
N ASP A 136 -2.38 -23.73 1.61
CA ASP A 136 -3.10 -24.92 2.08
C ASP A 136 -4.61 -24.77 1.92
N LEU A 137 -5.16 -23.64 2.34
CA LEU A 137 -6.58 -23.37 2.24
C LEU A 137 -7.04 -23.37 0.77
N LEU A 138 -6.35 -22.63 -0.09
CA LEU A 138 -6.68 -22.47 -1.50
C LEU A 138 -6.51 -23.75 -2.32
N ALA A 139 -5.45 -24.52 -2.09
CA ALA A 139 -5.17 -25.74 -2.84
C ALA A 139 -6.21 -26.84 -2.59
N ASN A 140 -6.82 -26.87 -1.40
CA ASN A 140 -7.83 -27.85 -1.01
C ASN A 140 -9.26 -27.40 -1.32
N ALA A 141 -9.45 -26.18 -1.83
CA ALA A 141 -10.77 -25.64 -2.14
C ALA A 141 -11.40 -26.32 -3.37
N GLY A 142 -12.70 -26.61 -3.30
CA GLY A 142 -13.49 -27.04 -4.45
C GLY A 142 -13.57 -25.94 -5.52
N THR A 143 -13.96 -24.74 -5.10
CA THR A 143 -13.99 -23.51 -5.89
C THR A 143 -13.32 -22.39 -5.12
N VAL A 144 -12.63 -21.49 -5.82
CA VAL A 144 -12.06 -20.28 -5.22
C VAL A 144 -12.80 -19.09 -5.79
N HIS A 145 -13.46 -18.34 -4.91
CA HIS A 145 -14.06 -17.05 -5.26
C HIS A 145 -13.15 -15.93 -4.76
N VAL A 146 -13.07 -14.85 -5.51
CA VAL A 146 -12.17 -13.73 -5.21
C VAL A 146 -12.96 -12.45 -5.30
N ALA A 147 -12.86 -11.58 -4.30
CA ALA A 147 -13.56 -10.31 -4.27
C ALA A 147 -12.61 -9.19 -3.82
N GLY A 148 -12.63 -8.09 -4.56
CA GLY A 148 -11.96 -6.85 -4.20
C GLY A 148 -12.70 -5.72 -4.91
N PHE A 149 -12.98 -4.65 -4.20
CA PHE A 149 -13.80 -3.55 -4.72
C PHE A 149 -12.98 -2.26 -4.73
N ARG A 150 -13.29 -1.36 -5.68
CA ARG A 150 -12.60 -0.06 -5.84
C ARG A 150 -11.08 -0.25 -5.98
N ALA A 151 -10.29 0.35 -5.09
CA ALA A 151 -8.84 0.25 -5.08
C ALA A 151 -8.32 -1.21 -4.99
N CYS A 152 -9.11 -2.11 -4.39
CA CYS A 152 -8.71 -3.52 -4.24
C CYS A 152 -9.11 -4.40 -5.44
N PHE A 153 -9.90 -3.89 -6.38
CA PHE A 153 -10.33 -4.67 -7.55
C PHE A 153 -9.15 -5.17 -8.40
N PRO A 154 -8.12 -4.36 -8.71
CA PRO A 154 -6.97 -4.85 -9.46
C PRO A 154 -6.24 -6.02 -8.78
N ILE A 155 -6.14 -6.02 -7.44
CA ILE A 155 -5.51 -7.11 -6.70
C ILE A 155 -6.33 -8.41 -6.86
N ALA A 156 -7.64 -8.32 -6.67
CA ALA A 156 -8.56 -9.46 -6.84
C ALA A 156 -8.58 -9.98 -8.29
N PHE A 157 -8.60 -9.07 -9.26
CA PHE A 157 -8.59 -9.41 -10.68
C PHE A 157 -7.28 -10.10 -11.08
N THR A 158 -6.12 -9.58 -10.66
CA THR A 158 -4.81 -10.19 -10.92
C THR A 158 -4.75 -11.59 -10.34
N PHE A 159 -5.14 -11.78 -9.07
CA PHE A 159 -5.17 -13.11 -8.46
C PHE A 159 -6.08 -14.08 -9.23
N GLN A 160 -7.31 -13.65 -9.57
CA GLN A 160 -8.23 -14.47 -10.35
C GLN A 160 -7.66 -14.81 -11.73
N TYR A 161 -7.10 -13.84 -12.44
CA TYR A 161 -6.59 -14.02 -13.79
C TYR A 161 -5.46 -15.06 -13.81
N VAL A 162 -4.40 -14.83 -13.04
CA VAL A 162 -3.20 -15.67 -13.07
C VAL A 162 -3.49 -17.06 -12.50
N TYR A 163 -4.23 -17.16 -11.40
CA TYR A 163 -4.56 -18.48 -10.82
C TYR A 163 -5.45 -19.29 -11.77
N ARG A 164 -6.37 -18.64 -12.48
CA ARG A 164 -7.30 -19.31 -13.39
C ARG A 164 -6.63 -19.93 -14.61
N LEU A 165 -5.45 -19.44 -15.02
CA LEU A 165 -4.67 -20.03 -16.12
C LEU A 165 -4.38 -21.52 -15.89
N PHE A 166 -4.24 -21.94 -14.64
CA PHE A 166 -4.06 -23.36 -14.30
C PHE A 166 -5.09 -23.90 -13.30
N ARG A 167 -6.10 -23.12 -12.89
CA ARG A 167 -7.20 -23.56 -12.02
C ARG A 167 -8.55 -23.03 -12.55
N PRO A 168 -9.30 -23.79 -13.36
CA PRO A 168 -10.51 -23.28 -14.03
C PRO A 168 -11.65 -22.82 -13.10
N THR A 169 -11.68 -23.31 -11.85
CA THR A 169 -12.73 -23.02 -10.85
C THR A 169 -12.37 -21.83 -9.95
N VAL A 170 -11.64 -20.85 -10.50
CA VAL A 170 -11.37 -19.57 -9.83
C VAL A 170 -12.29 -18.53 -10.46
N HIS A 171 -13.11 -17.86 -9.65
CA HIS A 171 -14.12 -16.91 -10.12
C HIS A 171 -13.99 -15.57 -9.40
N LEU A 172 -14.15 -14.48 -10.14
CA LEU A 172 -14.21 -13.13 -9.59
C LEU A 172 -15.66 -12.80 -9.24
N ILE A 173 -15.90 -12.39 -8.00
CA ILE A 173 -17.15 -11.75 -7.58
C ILE A 173 -17.05 -10.28 -7.95
N ARG A 174 -17.94 -9.80 -8.82
CA ARG A 174 -17.87 -8.45 -9.38
C ARG A 174 -18.92 -7.52 -8.79
N GLY A 175 -20.10 -8.03 -8.49
CA GLY A 175 -21.27 -7.24 -8.11
C GLY A 175 -21.73 -6.26 -9.19
N GLU A 176 -21.42 -6.53 -10.46
CA GLU A 176 -21.76 -5.66 -11.57
C GLU A 176 -23.28 -5.64 -11.81
N ALA A 177 -23.79 -4.48 -12.26
CA ALA A 177 -25.20 -4.30 -12.61
C ALA A 177 -26.20 -4.79 -11.54
N GLY A 178 -25.85 -4.71 -10.25
CA GLY A 178 -26.71 -5.16 -9.15
C GLY A 178 -26.83 -6.68 -9.02
N THR A 179 -25.84 -7.44 -9.49
CA THR A 179 -25.87 -8.92 -9.47
C THR A 179 -25.13 -9.55 -8.29
N LEU A 180 -24.67 -8.74 -7.32
CA LEU A 180 -23.87 -9.23 -6.20
C LEU A 180 -24.58 -10.37 -5.44
N GLU A 181 -25.87 -10.23 -5.14
CA GLU A 181 -26.61 -11.28 -4.44
C GLU A 181 -26.71 -12.58 -5.26
N MET A 182 -26.68 -12.50 -6.59
CA MET A 182 -26.70 -13.70 -7.45
C MET A 182 -25.37 -14.44 -7.39
N GLU A 183 -24.25 -13.73 -7.45
CA GLU A 183 -22.91 -14.33 -7.31
C GLU A 183 -22.72 -14.95 -5.92
N LEU A 184 -23.24 -14.30 -4.87
CA LEU A 184 -23.15 -14.78 -3.48
C LEU A 184 -23.97 -16.05 -3.22
N ARG A 185 -25.09 -16.27 -3.92
CA ARG A 185 -25.90 -17.49 -3.80
C ARG A 185 -25.18 -18.75 -4.29
N ALA A 186 -24.14 -18.60 -5.11
CA ALA A 186 -23.37 -19.74 -5.63
C ALA A 186 -22.36 -20.30 -4.62
N LEU A 187 -22.11 -19.59 -3.51
CA LEU A 187 -21.15 -19.99 -2.49
C LEU A 187 -21.63 -21.23 -1.72
N SER A 188 -20.69 -22.12 -1.40
CA SER A 188 -20.94 -23.35 -0.65
C SER A 188 -19.82 -23.66 0.34
N ALA A 189 -20.07 -24.60 1.26
CA ALA A 189 -19.10 -25.03 2.27
C ALA A 189 -17.83 -25.71 1.71
N ARG A 190 -17.78 -25.99 0.40
CA ARG A 190 -16.59 -26.54 -0.27
C ARG A 190 -15.67 -25.45 -0.82
N ASP A 191 -16.08 -24.20 -0.74
CA ASP A 191 -15.42 -23.09 -1.40
C ASP A 191 -14.54 -22.31 -0.44
N VAL A 192 -13.56 -21.61 -1.00
CA VAL A 192 -12.76 -20.59 -0.32
C VAL A 192 -13.04 -19.25 -0.98
N VAL A 193 -13.32 -18.24 -0.17
CA VAL A 193 -13.53 -16.87 -0.63
C VAL A 193 -12.36 -16.00 -0.20
N VAL A 194 -11.56 -15.56 -1.17
CA VAL A 194 -10.51 -14.57 -1.00
C VAL A 194 -11.14 -13.19 -1.05
N VAL A 195 -10.99 -12.41 0.01
CA VAL A 195 -11.51 -11.05 0.08
C VAL A 195 -10.35 -10.09 0.30
N VAL A 196 -10.25 -9.07 -0.55
CA VAL A 196 -9.20 -8.05 -0.50
C VAL A 196 -9.81 -6.72 -0.09
N SER A 197 -9.38 -6.18 1.06
CA SER A 197 -9.80 -4.85 1.51
C SER A 197 -8.84 -4.25 2.53
N PHE A 198 -8.56 -2.95 2.41
CA PHE A 198 -7.80 -2.16 3.37
C PHE A 198 -8.58 -0.88 3.76
N ALA A 199 -8.13 -0.17 4.79
CA ALA A 199 -8.83 1.02 5.28
C ALA A 199 -8.80 2.20 4.28
N PRO A 200 -9.93 2.88 4.01
CA PRO A 200 -11.28 2.59 4.50
C PRO A 200 -11.90 1.35 3.81
N TYR A 201 -12.41 0.42 4.61
CA TYR A 201 -12.94 -0.85 4.13
C TYR A 201 -14.24 -0.69 3.34
N SER A 202 -14.37 -1.44 2.25
CA SER A 202 -15.58 -1.45 1.42
C SER A 202 -16.69 -2.27 2.09
N ASN A 203 -17.91 -1.72 2.12
CA ASN A 203 -19.07 -2.47 2.61
C ASN A 203 -19.33 -3.74 1.80
N GLU A 204 -19.13 -3.69 0.48
CA GLU A 204 -19.25 -4.84 -0.42
C GLU A 204 -18.29 -5.96 -0.02
N ALA A 205 -17.04 -5.64 0.33
CA ALA A 205 -16.09 -6.64 0.83
C ALA A 205 -16.60 -7.34 2.10
N LEU A 206 -17.19 -6.57 3.03
CA LEU A 206 -17.76 -7.12 4.26
C LEU A 206 -19.03 -7.95 3.99
N ILE A 207 -19.86 -7.54 3.02
CA ILE A 207 -21.03 -8.30 2.58
C ILE A 207 -20.59 -9.65 2.02
N VAL A 208 -19.57 -9.68 1.15
CA VAL A 208 -19.01 -10.92 0.59
C VAL A 208 -18.49 -11.83 1.70
N ALA A 209 -17.68 -11.30 2.64
CA ALA A 209 -17.12 -12.09 3.73
C ALA A 209 -18.22 -12.71 4.62
N ARG A 210 -19.26 -11.95 4.94
CA ARG A 210 -20.41 -12.46 5.72
C ARG A 210 -21.18 -13.53 4.96
N ALA A 211 -21.44 -13.33 3.67
CA ALA A 211 -22.14 -14.30 2.84
C ALA A 211 -21.35 -15.61 2.69
N ALA A 212 -20.03 -15.53 2.52
CA ALA A 212 -19.14 -16.68 2.50
C ALA A 212 -19.28 -17.53 3.78
N ARG A 213 -19.19 -16.89 4.95
CA ARG A 213 -19.38 -17.60 6.22
C ARG A 213 -20.79 -18.18 6.39
N ALA A 214 -21.82 -17.43 5.99
CA ALA A 214 -23.20 -17.90 6.06
C ALA A 214 -23.42 -19.15 5.18
N ALA A 215 -22.69 -19.27 4.07
CA ALA A 215 -22.67 -20.45 3.20
C ALA A 215 -21.76 -21.58 3.71
N GLY A 216 -21.06 -21.39 4.83
CA GLY A 216 -20.07 -22.32 5.38
C GLY A 216 -18.74 -22.35 4.63
N ALA A 217 -18.53 -21.44 3.67
CA ALA A 217 -17.28 -21.30 2.95
C ALA A 217 -16.19 -20.74 3.87
N ARG A 218 -14.94 -21.08 3.57
CA ARG A 218 -13.78 -20.54 4.31
C ARG A 218 -13.39 -19.19 3.74
N VAL A 219 -12.88 -18.28 4.57
CA VAL A 219 -12.51 -16.91 4.16
C VAL A 219 -11.00 -16.69 4.31
N LEU A 220 -10.34 -16.30 3.22
CA LEU A 220 -8.98 -15.77 3.21
C LEU A 220 -9.04 -14.25 3.08
N ALA A 221 -8.58 -13.52 4.10
CA ALA A 221 -8.48 -12.07 4.05
C ALA A 221 -7.10 -11.62 3.57
N LEU A 222 -7.06 -10.75 2.55
CA LEU A 222 -5.91 -9.92 2.24
C LEU A 222 -6.22 -8.49 2.72
N THR A 223 -5.50 -7.99 3.72
CA THR A 223 -5.87 -6.74 4.40
C THR A 223 -4.67 -6.02 5.01
N ASP A 224 -4.89 -4.87 5.65
CA ASP A 224 -3.86 -3.99 6.21
C ASP A 224 -3.70 -4.10 7.73
N SER A 225 -4.61 -4.81 8.42
CA SER A 225 -4.59 -4.94 9.88
C SER A 225 -5.14 -6.28 10.36
N THR A 226 -4.52 -6.84 11.41
CA THR A 226 -5.00 -8.06 12.09
C THR A 226 -6.33 -7.87 12.82
N VAL A 227 -6.74 -6.62 13.05
CA VAL A 227 -8.01 -6.26 13.67
C VAL A 227 -8.92 -5.52 12.69
N SER A 228 -8.67 -5.64 11.38
CA SER A 228 -9.60 -5.13 10.39
C SER A 228 -10.95 -5.85 10.50
N PRO A 229 -12.07 -5.20 10.13
CA PRO A 229 -13.38 -5.86 10.12
C PRO A 229 -13.40 -7.12 9.26
N LEU A 230 -12.49 -7.24 8.29
CA LEU A 230 -12.33 -8.42 7.46
C LEU A 230 -11.52 -9.52 8.16
N ALA A 231 -10.43 -9.18 8.84
CA ALA A 231 -9.57 -10.13 9.54
C ALA A 231 -10.29 -10.84 10.69
N LEU A 232 -11.16 -10.13 11.43
CA LEU A 232 -11.91 -10.68 12.56
C LEU A 232 -12.84 -11.84 12.18
N ASP A 233 -13.24 -11.89 10.91
CA ASP A 233 -14.17 -12.88 10.37
C ASP A 233 -13.47 -13.89 9.45
N ALA A 234 -12.14 -13.84 9.30
CA ALA A 234 -11.38 -14.67 8.37
C ALA A 234 -10.75 -15.90 9.03
N ASP A 235 -10.63 -16.98 8.27
CA ASP A 235 -9.94 -18.20 8.69
C ASP A 235 -8.43 -18.07 8.59
N VAL A 236 -7.96 -17.35 7.57
CA VAL A 236 -6.56 -16.99 7.38
C VAL A 236 -6.51 -15.51 6.98
N THR A 237 -5.58 -14.76 7.57
CA THR A 237 -5.34 -13.36 7.24
C THR A 237 -3.90 -13.19 6.76
N VAL A 238 -3.73 -12.58 5.60
CA VAL A 238 -2.43 -12.16 5.06
C VAL A 238 -2.42 -10.64 5.03
N LEU A 239 -1.40 -10.04 5.63
CA LEU A 239 -1.26 -8.59 5.73
C LEU A 239 -0.47 -8.03 4.54
N PHE A 240 -0.83 -6.84 4.08
CA PHE A 240 -0.01 -6.06 3.16
C PHE A 240 -0.05 -4.57 3.49
N SER A 241 1.06 -3.89 3.21
CA SER A 241 1.18 -2.44 3.35
C SER A 241 0.69 -1.72 2.09
N HIS A 242 0.06 -0.55 2.26
CA HIS A 242 -0.55 0.22 1.18
C HIS A 242 -0.14 1.71 1.19
N GLU A 243 0.97 2.03 1.87
CA GLU A 243 1.45 3.41 1.97
C GLU A 243 1.87 3.97 0.61
N SER A 244 1.78 5.29 0.48
CA SER A 244 2.10 5.99 -0.76
C SER A 244 2.43 7.45 -0.44
N PRO A 245 3.38 8.10 -1.12
CA PRO A 245 3.52 9.56 -1.05
C PRO A 245 2.45 10.27 -1.90
N SER A 246 1.73 9.53 -2.76
CA SER A 246 0.67 10.08 -3.61
C SER A 246 -0.60 10.41 -2.83
N PHE A 247 -1.60 10.96 -3.52
CA PHE A 247 -2.94 11.15 -2.99
C PHE A 247 -3.70 9.84 -2.77
N PHE A 248 -3.29 8.79 -3.48
CA PHE A 248 -3.95 7.48 -3.50
C PHE A 248 -3.06 6.40 -2.88
N PRO A 249 -3.64 5.46 -2.10
CA PRO A 249 -2.94 4.27 -1.58
C PRO A 249 -2.24 3.46 -2.66
N SER A 250 -1.13 2.81 -2.30
CA SER A 250 -0.47 1.86 -3.19
C SER A 250 -1.11 0.49 -3.10
N ILE A 251 -1.19 -0.20 -4.24
CA ILE A 251 -1.59 -1.61 -4.31
C ILE A 251 -0.42 -2.55 -4.62
N THR A 252 0.79 -2.03 -4.80
CA THR A 252 1.96 -2.79 -5.26
C THR A 252 2.26 -3.98 -4.35
N ALA A 253 2.25 -3.79 -3.02
CA ALA A 253 2.48 -4.88 -2.08
C ALA A 253 1.34 -5.91 -2.08
N GLY A 254 0.09 -5.48 -2.27
CA GLY A 254 -1.04 -6.39 -2.45
C GLY A 254 -0.93 -7.23 -3.74
N ILE A 255 -0.43 -6.64 -4.82
CA ILE A 255 -0.11 -7.36 -6.07
C ILE A 255 1.01 -8.38 -5.84
N ALA A 256 2.09 -7.98 -5.16
CA ALA A 256 3.19 -8.89 -4.83
C ALA A 256 2.69 -10.10 -4.01
N VAL A 257 1.82 -9.89 -3.02
CA VAL A 257 1.22 -10.99 -2.24
C VAL A 257 0.46 -11.98 -3.12
N VAL A 258 -0.37 -11.49 -4.05
CA VAL A 258 -1.13 -12.40 -4.91
C VAL A 258 -0.25 -13.11 -5.94
N GLU A 259 0.81 -12.48 -6.44
CA GLU A 259 1.82 -13.11 -7.29
C GLU A 259 2.53 -14.24 -6.54
N THR A 260 2.99 -13.98 -5.30
CA THR A 260 3.61 -14.99 -4.44
C THR A 260 2.67 -16.15 -4.13
N LEU A 261 1.39 -15.87 -3.80
CA LEU A 261 0.39 -16.91 -3.57
C LEU A 261 0.22 -17.81 -4.80
N VAL A 262 0.12 -17.21 -5.99
CA VAL A 262 -0.06 -17.97 -7.23
C VAL A 262 1.19 -18.77 -7.60
N GLU A 263 2.39 -18.22 -7.39
CA GLU A 263 3.66 -18.94 -7.56
C GLU A 263 3.72 -20.18 -6.64
N MET A 264 3.38 -20.02 -5.36
CA MET A 264 3.35 -21.14 -4.40
C MET A 264 2.29 -22.17 -4.77
N LEU A 265 1.11 -21.75 -5.25
CA LEU A 265 0.05 -22.63 -5.73
C LEU A 265 0.46 -23.40 -7.00
N LEU A 266 1.19 -22.75 -7.89
CA LEU A 266 1.75 -23.36 -9.10
C LEU A 266 2.76 -24.45 -8.71
N ALA A 267 3.72 -24.12 -7.84
CA ALA A 267 4.72 -25.05 -7.33
C ALA A 267 4.07 -26.27 -6.67
N ARG A 268 3.02 -26.06 -5.86
CA ARG A 268 2.26 -27.15 -5.23
C ARG A 268 1.51 -28.04 -6.21
N LYS A 269 0.96 -27.48 -7.29
CA LYS A 269 0.22 -28.25 -8.30
C LYS A 269 1.15 -29.06 -9.22
N GLY A 270 2.37 -28.58 -9.44
CA GLY A 270 3.42 -29.30 -10.19
C GLY A 270 3.06 -29.53 -11.67
N ARG A 271 3.41 -30.71 -12.20
CA ARG A 271 3.33 -31.03 -13.65
C ARG A 271 1.94 -30.84 -14.27
N GLY A 272 0.87 -30.97 -13.49
CA GLY A 272 -0.49 -30.75 -13.99
C GLY A 272 -0.78 -29.28 -14.30
N ALA A 273 -0.08 -28.35 -13.66
CA ALA A 273 -0.22 -26.93 -13.94
C ALA A 273 0.50 -26.52 -15.22
N VAL A 274 1.71 -27.06 -15.47
CA VAL A 274 2.49 -26.81 -16.69
C VAL A 274 1.66 -27.13 -17.93
N ARG A 275 1.05 -28.32 -17.99
CA ARG A 275 0.17 -28.69 -19.11
C ARG A 275 -1.04 -27.77 -19.29
N ALA A 276 -1.60 -27.26 -18.20
CA ALA A 276 -2.73 -26.34 -18.28
C ALA A 276 -2.30 -24.97 -18.83
N LEU A 277 -1.11 -24.51 -18.47
CA LEU A 277 -0.51 -23.28 -19.00
C LEU A 277 -0.18 -23.41 -20.48
N GLU A 278 0.50 -24.49 -20.89
CA GLU A 278 0.78 -24.79 -22.31
C GLU A 278 -0.52 -24.76 -23.14
N LEU A 279 -1.57 -25.43 -22.66
CA LEU A 279 -2.87 -25.42 -23.34
C LEU A 279 -3.50 -24.02 -23.43
N ALA A 280 -3.39 -23.22 -22.36
CA ALA A 280 -3.91 -21.85 -22.35
C ALA A 280 -3.16 -20.95 -23.33
N GLU A 281 -1.83 -21.06 -23.38
CA GLU A 281 -0.97 -20.32 -24.32
C GLU A 281 -1.23 -20.72 -25.77
N ASP A 282 -1.33 -22.03 -26.05
CA ASP A 282 -1.64 -22.55 -27.38
C ASP A 282 -3.01 -22.05 -27.88
N GLN A 283 -4.01 -22.00 -27.00
CA GLN A 283 -5.34 -21.46 -27.34
C GLN A 283 -5.28 -19.97 -27.67
N LEU A 284 -4.51 -19.17 -26.92
CA LEU A 284 -4.37 -17.75 -27.19
C LEU A 284 -3.66 -17.48 -28.53
N HIS A 285 -2.61 -18.25 -28.83
CA HIS A 285 -1.94 -18.16 -30.13
C HIS A 285 -2.85 -18.65 -31.27
N GLY A 286 -3.52 -19.79 -31.09
CA GLY A 286 -4.40 -20.39 -32.09
C GLY A 286 -5.64 -19.55 -32.42
N THR A 287 -6.12 -18.72 -31.49
CA THR A 287 -7.24 -17.79 -31.69
C THR A 287 -6.82 -16.42 -32.23
N GLY A 288 -5.51 -16.17 -32.37
CA GLY A 288 -4.98 -14.86 -32.78
C GLY A 288 -5.09 -13.78 -31.70
N ALA A 289 -5.19 -14.16 -30.43
CA ALA A 289 -5.21 -13.21 -29.31
C ALA A 289 -3.87 -12.45 -29.17
N TYR A 290 -2.77 -13.07 -29.64
CA TYR A 290 -1.47 -12.42 -29.78
C TYR A 290 -1.14 -12.18 -31.25
N VAL A 291 -0.49 -11.05 -31.51
CA VAL A 291 0.11 -10.80 -32.82
C VAL A 291 1.27 -11.77 -32.98
N SER A 292 1.11 -12.75 -33.87
CA SER A 292 2.24 -13.57 -34.30
C SER A 292 3.28 -12.64 -34.93
N PRO A 293 4.56 -12.71 -34.51
CA PRO A 293 5.59 -11.91 -35.15
C PRO A 293 5.54 -12.18 -36.66
N ALA A 294 5.43 -11.12 -37.46
CA ALA A 294 5.39 -11.23 -38.91
C ALA A 294 6.57 -12.12 -39.32
N SER A 295 6.27 -13.23 -40.01
CA SER A 295 7.28 -14.12 -40.58
C SER A 295 8.23 -13.25 -41.41
N GLY A 296 9.39 -12.94 -40.85
CA GLY A 296 10.41 -12.14 -41.50
C GLY A 296 10.73 -12.78 -42.84
N ALA A 297 10.76 -11.94 -43.88
CA ALA A 297 11.12 -12.33 -45.23
C ALA A 297 12.27 -13.33 -45.24
N GLN A 298 12.04 -14.54 -45.79
CA GLN A 298 13.12 -15.42 -46.20
C GLN A 298 13.99 -14.64 -47.20
N PRO A 299 15.31 -14.50 -46.99
CA PRO A 299 16.17 -13.88 -47.98
C PRO A 299 16.27 -14.81 -49.19
N GLY A 300 15.68 -14.38 -50.31
CA GLY A 300 16.05 -14.73 -51.68
C GLY A 300 16.17 -16.22 -52.01
N ARG A 301 15.06 -16.84 -52.41
CA ARG A 301 15.14 -17.95 -53.37
C ARG A 301 15.55 -17.33 -54.72
N LYS A 302 16.81 -17.52 -55.12
CA LYS A 302 17.24 -17.22 -56.50
C LYS A 302 16.38 -18.05 -57.47
N PRO A 303 15.90 -17.48 -58.58
CA PRO A 303 15.31 -18.29 -59.64
C PRO A 303 16.44 -19.10 -60.31
N ASP A 304 16.27 -20.41 -60.35
CA ASP A 304 17.09 -21.28 -61.20
C ASP A 304 16.56 -21.19 -62.64
N ALA A 305 17.49 -20.85 -63.54
CA ALA A 305 17.52 -20.99 -65.01
C ALA A 305 16.35 -20.46 -65.84
#